data_AF-A0A6P0LIL1-F1
#
_entry.id   AF-A0A6P0LIL1-F1
#
_cell.length_a   1.000
_cell.length_b   1.000
_cell.length_c   1.000
_cell.angle_alpha   90.00
_cell.angle_beta   90.00
_cell.angle_gamma   90.00
#
_symmetry.space_group_name_H-M   'P 1'
#
loop_
_entity.id
_entity.type
_entity.pdbx_description
1 polymer ?
#
loop_
_entity_poly.entity_id
_entity_poly.type
_entity_poly.pdbx_seq_one_letter_code
_entity_poly.pdbx_strand_id
1 'polypeptide(L)'
;MLPCEARAYDLEFTNLYVFGDSLSDSGNTFNITKAGNELNPTISIIPQSPPYFEGRFSNGPIWVDYLADALEIEVKRSTDLSLVLPDSPTLSPISITPDSPRVSFFFHGATTNQSVNFAVGGAQTGVSGLG
;
A
#
# COMPACT_ATOMS: atom_id res chain seq x y z
N MET A 1 -38.64 -26.69 -7.50
CA MET A 1 -38.31 -25.49 -8.31
C MET A 1 -37.71 -24.47 -7.36
N LEU A 2 -36.40 -24.27 -7.38
CA LEU A 2 -35.71 -23.27 -6.55
C LEU A 2 -35.89 -21.88 -7.20
N PRO A 3 -36.22 -20.83 -6.44
CA PRO A 3 -36.53 -19.52 -7.00
C PRO A 3 -35.26 -18.72 -7.32
N CYS A 4 -35.34 -18.05 -8.48
CA CYS A 4 -34.68 -16.81 -8.88
C CYS A 4 -33.18 -16.69 -8.62
N GLU A 5 -32.39 -16.79 -9.70
CA GLU A 5 -31.04 -16.24 -9.73
C GLU A 5 -31.09 -14.78 -9.26
N ALA A 6 -30.33 -14.47 -8.21
CA ALA A 6 -30.01 -13.09 -7.89
C ALA A 6 -29.23 -12.55 -9.09
N ARG A 7 -29.87 -11.70 -9.91
CA ARG A 7 -29.12 -10.84 -10.84
C ARG A 7 -28.21 -9.98 -9.98
N ALA A 8 -26.93 -10.31 -9.94
CA ALA A 8 -25.91 -9.34 -9.60
C ALA A 8 -26.13 -8.17 -10.57
N TYR A 9 -26.45 -7.00 -10.03
CA TYR A 9 -26.39 -5.78 -10.81
C TYR A 9 -24.96 -5.69 -11.34
N ASP A 10 -24.79 -5.45 -12.65
CA ASP A 10 -23.48 -5.21 -13.26
C ASP A 10 -22.95 -3.87 -12.72
N LEU A 11 -22.42 -3.92 -11.50
CA LEU A 11 -21.78 -2.80 -10.85
C LEU A 11 -20.37 -2.72 -11.42
N GLU A 12 -20.20 -1.93 -12.46
CA GLU A 12 -18.87 -1.58 -12.96
C GLU A 12 -18.17 -0.71 -11.91
N PHE A 13 -17.21 -1.31 -11.21
CA PHE A 13 -16.31 -0.59 -10.33
C PHE A 13 -15.21 0.05 -11.17
N THR A 14 -15.08 1.37 -11.14
CA THR A 14 -14.02 2.08 -11.86
C THR A 14 -12.75 2.25 -11.03
N ASN A 15 -12.90 2.19 -9.70
CA ASN A 15 -11.81 2.47 -8.77
C ASN A 15 -11.86 1.58 -7.54
N LEU A 16 -10.68 1.20 -7.05
CA LEU A 16 -10.47 0.44 -5.82
C LEU A 16 -9.56 1.23 -4.88
N TYR A 17 -10.08 1.56 -3.69
CA TYR A 17 -9.30 2.21 -2.64
C TYR A 17 -9.13 1.25 -1.47
N VAL A 18 -7.88 0.95 -1.13
CA VAL A 18 -7.55 -0.07 -0.13
C VAL A 18 -6.93 0.60 1.08
N PHE A 19 -7.53 0.37 2.24
CA PHE A 19 -7.01 0.76 3.55
C PHE A 19 -6.85 -0.50 4.39
N GLY A 20 -5.78 -0.56 5.19
CA GLY A 20 -5.54 -1.73 6.03
C GLY A 20 -4.11 -1.84 6.51
N ASP A 21 -3.74 -3.08 6.83
CA ASP A 21 -2.47 -3.48 7.39
C ASP A 21 -1.68 -4.39 6.43
N SER A 22 -0.83 -5.25 6.96
CA SER A 22 0.02 -6.18 6.20
C SER A 22 -0.75 -7.15 5.31
N LEU A 23 -2.00 -7.50 5.64
CA LEU A 23 -2.82 -8.40 4.83
C LEU A 23 -3.30 -7.75 3.53
N SER A 24 -3.30 -6.42 3.50
CA SER A 24 -3.76 -5.61 2.37
C SER A 24 -2.64 -4.79 1.74
N ASP A 25 -1.46 -4.74 2.35
CA ASP A 25 -0.31 -3.96 1.88
C ASP A 25 0.38 -4.63 0.68
N SER A 26 0.32 -3.97 -0.49
CA SER A 26 0.97 -4.42 -1.73
C SER A 26 2.43 -3.96 -1.87
N GLY A 27 3.02 -3.35 -0.83
CA GLY A 27 4.44 -2.97 -0.77
C GLY A 27 4.72 -1.55 -0.29
N ASN A 28 3.75 -0.84 0.29
CA ASN A 28 3.96 0.46 0.91
C ASN A 28 4.99 0.38 2.05
N THR A 29 4.87 -0.58 2.98
CA THR A 29 5.86 -0.72 4.06
C THR A 29 7.25 -1.07 3.54
N PHE A 30 7.33 -1.87 2.47
CA PHE A 30 8.59 -2.16 1.80
C PHE A 30 9.25 -0.88 1.25
N ASN A 31 8.50 -0.07 0.51
CA ASN A 31 9.01 1.19 -0.03
C ASN A 31 9.46 2.16 1.08
N ILE A 32 8.68 2.29 2.16
CA ILE A 32 9.01 3.17 3.30
C ILE A 32 10.30 2.70 3.99
N THR A 33 10.40 1.42 4.32
CA THR A 33 11.57 0.88 5.04
C THR A 33 12.81 0.85 4.17
N LYS A 34 12.68 0.61 2.86
CA LYS A 34 13.76 0.75 1.90
C LYS A 34 14.28 2.18 1.82
N ALA A 35 13.41 3.16 1.69
CA ALA A 35 13.81 4.58 1.70
C ALA A 35 14.47 4.98 3.02
N GLY A 36 13.97 4.45 4.16
CA GLY A 36 14.60 4.62 5.47
C GLY A 36 16.01 4.02 5.53
N ASN A 37 16.18 2.79 5.03
CA ASN A 37 17.48 2.11 4.99
C ASN A 37 18.51 2.87 4.13
N GLU A 38 18.09 3.47 3.02
CA GLU A 38 18.93 4.31 2.16
C GLU A 38 19.47 5.56 2.89
N LEU A 39 18.69 6.11 3.83
CA LEU A 39 19.12 7.25 4.66
C LEU A 39 19.91 6.84 5.90
N ASN A 40 19.52 5.73 6.52
CA ASN A 40 20.18 5.16 7.68
C ASN A 40 20.18 3.63 7.58
N PRO A 41 21.36 3.00 7.34
CA PRO A 41 21.44 1.55 7.15
C PRO A 41 21.07 0.73 8.39
N THR A 42 20.88 1.35 9.57
CA THR A 42 20.37 0.64 10.75
C THR A 42 18.87 0.36 10.69
N ILE A 43 18.14 1.01 9.77
CA ILE A 43 16.71 0.77 9.54
C ILE A 43 16.59 -0.49 8.69
N SER A 44 15.93 -1.54 9.21
CA SER A 44 15.75 -2.79 8.46
C SER A 44 14.71 -2.63 7.34
N ILE A 45 14.99 -3.22 6.18
CA ILE A 45 14.01 -3.35 5.09
C ILE A 45 13.00 -4.43 5.46
N ILE A 46 11.70 -4.14 5.42
CA ILE A 46 10.62 -5.04 5.82
C ILE A 46 9.47 -4.97 4.79
N PRO A 47 8.93 -6.10 4.32
CA PRO A 47 9.39 -7.46 4.59
C PRO A 47 10.64 -7.85 3.78
N GLN A 48 11.51 -8.70 4.34
CA GLN A 48 12.72 -9.17 3.66
C GLN A 48 12.42 -10.31 2.69
N SER A 49 12.99 -10.24 1.48
CA SER A 49 12.91 -11.35 0.53
C SER A 49 14.23 -12.11 0.49
N PRO A 50 14.23 -13.46 0.53
CA PRO A 50 13.11 -14.37 0.87
C PRO A 50 12.76 -14.35 2.37
N PRO A 51 11.55 -14.82 2.81
CA PRO A 51 10.54 -15.58 2.05
C PRO A 51 9.41 -14.74 1.44
N TYR A 52 9.43 -13.42 1.65
CA TYR A 52 8.33 -12.54 1.24
C TYR A 52 8.40 -12.17 -0.24
N PHE A 53 7.23 -12.09 -0.89
CA PHE A 53 7.07 -11.86 -2.32
C PHE A 53 6.92 -10.37 -2.63
N GLU A 54 7.88 -9.79 -3.34
CA GLU A 54 7.80 -8.42 -3.89
C GLU A 54 7.28 -7.36 -2.90
N GLY A 55 7.76 -7.39 -1.65
CA GLY A 55 7.39 -6.43 -0.61
C GLY A 55 6.05 -6.68 0.08
N ARG A 56 5.34 -7.77 -0.24
CA ARG A 56 4.12 -8.20 0.46
C ARG A 56 4.45 -9.05 1.68
N PHE A 57 3.61 -8.98 2.70
CA PHE A 57 3.67 -9.87 3.87
C PHE A 57 3.07 -11.25 3.57
N SER A 58 3.39 -11.79 2.40
CA SER A 58 2.95 -13.08 1.89
C SER A 58 4.07 -13.68 1.02
N ASN A 59 4.02 -14.99 0.78
CA ASN A 59 4.90 -15.69 -0.16
C ASN A 59 4.41 -15.63 -1.62
N GLY A 60 3.39 -14.82 -1.90
CA GLY A 60 2.81 -14.58 -3.21
C GLY A 60 1.89 -13.35 -3.21
N PRO A 61 1.04 -13.18 -4.24
CA PRO A 61 0.03 -12.13 -4.27
C PRO A 61 -0.94 -12.23 -3.07
N ILE A 62 -1.48 -11.09 -2.65
CA ILE A 62 -2.47 -10.96 -1.56
C ILE A 62 -3.87 -10.79 -2.14
N TRP A 63 -4.91 -10.86 -1.28
CA TRP A 63 -6.31 -10.78 -1.70
C TRP A 63 -6.63 -9.53 -2.54
N VAL A 64 -5.96 -8.41 -2.25
CA VAL A 64 -6.08 -7.16 -3.00
C VAL A 64 -5.64 -7.32 -4.45
N ASP A 65 -4.56 -8.07 -4.70
CA ASP A 65 -4.05 -8.28 -6.05
C ASP A 65 -5.02 -9.15 -6.86
N TYR A 66 -5.56 -10.21 -6.25
CA TYR A 66 -6.56 -11.06 -6.90
C TYR A 66 -7.87 -10.30 -7.16
N LEU A 67 -8.29 -9.43 -6.23
CA LEU A 67 -9.49 -8.62 -6.43
C LEU A 67 -9.30 -7.58 -7.54
N ALA A 68 -8.15 -6.91 -7.55
CA ALA A 68 -7.81 -5.94 -8.59
C ALA A 68 -7.79 -6.59 -9.98
N ASP A 69 -7.20 -7.78 -10.10
CA ASP A 69 -7.17 -8.58 -11.33
C ASP A 69 -8.59 -8.99 -11.77
N ALA A 70 -9.42 -9.50 -10.84
CA ALA A 70 -10.79 -9.89 -11.13
C ALA A 70 -11.71 -8.73 -11.55
N LEU A 71 -11.38 -7.50 -11.12
CA LEU A 71 -12.09 -6.28 -11.51
C LEU A 71 -11.46 -5.59 -12.73
N GLU A 72 -10.33 -6.09 -13.25
CA GLU A 72 -9.54 -5.45 -14.30
C GLU A 72 -9.11 -4.01 -13.94
N ILE A 73 -8.82 -3.75 -12.65
CA ILE A 73 -8.43 -2.44 -12.13
C ILE A 73 -6.95 -2.44 -11.75
N GLU A 74 -6.19 -1.47 -12.27
CA GLU A 74 -4.82 -1.24 -11.79
C GLU A 74 -4.83 -0.47 -10.46
N VAL A 75 -4.26 -1.06 -9.40
CA VAL A 75 -4.10 -0.41 -8.09
C VAL A 75 -2.66 0.05 -7.87
N LYS A 76 -2.46 1.35 -7.68
CA LYS A 76 -1.15 1.95 -7.39
C LYS A 76 -0.89 2.01 -5.88
N ARG A 77 0.37 1.91 -5.48
CA ARG A 77 0.78 2.12 -4.07
C ARG A 77 0.73 3.61 -3.76
N SER A 78 0.26 3.97 -2.57
CA SER A 78 0.29 5.36 -2.09
C SER A 78 1.71 5.94 -2.07
N THR A 79 2.71 5.08 -1.78
CA THR A 79 4.15 5.42 -1.82
C THR A 79 4.70 5.74 -3.20
N ASP A 80 4.04 5.31 -4.27
CA ASP A 80 4.44 5.64 -5.65
C ASP A 80 3.78 6.93 -6.16
N LEU A 81 2.78 7.46 -5.44
CA LEU A 81 1.94 8.59 -5.89
C LEU A 81 2.11 9.87 -5.06
N SER A 82 2.44 9.75 -3.78
CA SER A 82 2.50 10.91 -2.90
C SER A 82 3.86 11.60 -2.95
N LEU A 83 3.91 12.92 -2.78
CA LEU A 83 5.12 13.74 -2.76
C LEU A 83 5.28 14.40 -1.39
N VAL A 84 6.48 14.55 -0.83
CA VAL A 84 6.67 15.20 0.49
C VAL A 84 6.21 16.67 0.49
N LEU A 85 6.39 17.37 -0.63
CA LEU A 85 5.89 18.73 -0.91
C LEU A 85 5.45 18.80 -2.39
N PRO A 86 4.60 19.76 -2.78
CA PRO A 86 4.09 19.86 -4.16
C PRO A 86 5.17 19.85 -5.26
N ASP A 87 6.35 20.41 -4.98
CA ASP A 87 7.48 20.52 -5.91
C ASP A 87 8.65 19.57 -5.57
N SER A 88 8.43 18.61 -4.66
CA SER A 88 9.51 17.70 -4.22
C SER A 88 9.68 16.51 -5.18
N PRO A 89 10.92 16.10 -5.49
CA PRO A 89 11.18 14.83 -6.17
C PRO A 89 11.05 13.62 -5.23
N THR A 90 10.88 13.84 -3.92
CA THR A 90 10.79 12.75 -2.94
C THR A 90 9.38 12.19 -2.84
N LEU A 91 9.23 10.92 -3.20
CA LEU A 91 7.98 10.17 -3.07
C LEU A 91 7.75 9.77 -1.62
N SER A 92 6.59 10.11 -1.05
CA SER A 92 6.14 9.56 0.24
C SER A 92 4.79 10.09 0.68
N PRO A 93 3.83 9.23 1.06
CA PRO A 93 2.82 9.60 2.04
C PRO A 93 3.39 9.50 3.46
N ILE A 94 4.42 8.67 3.68
CA ILE A 94 5.21 8.61 4.92
C ILE A 94 6.70 8.53 4.53
N SER A 95 7.47 9.57 4.84
CA SER A 95 8.89 9.72 4.51
C SER A 95 9.70 9.84 5.79
N ILE A 96 10.78 9.08 5.94
CA ILE A 96 11.78 9.38 6.98
C ILE A 96 12.69 10.46 6.39
N THR A 97 12.71 11.66 6.97
CA THR A 97 13.71 12.68 6.63
C THR A 97 14.84 12.66 7.66
N PRO A 98 16.02 13.23 7.37
CA PRO A 98 17.11 13.32 8.35
C PRO A 98 16.68 13.93 9.69
N ASP A 99 15.69 14.83 9.67
CA ASP A 99 15.20 15.54 10.86
C ASP A 99 14.08 14.80 11.58
N SER A 100 13.15 14.17 10.85
CA SER A 100 12.00 13.46 11.42
C SER A 100 11.18 12.65 10.38
N PRO A 101 10.35 11.70 10.83
CA PRO A 101 9.28 11.16 10.01
C PRO A 101 8.29 12.25 9.61
N ARG A 102 7.93 12.31 8.32
CA ARG A 102 6.97 13.23 7.75
C ARG A 102 5.84 12.45 7.10
N VAL A 103 4.60 12.86 7.40
CA VAL A 103 3.43 12.41 6.67
C VAL A 103 3.13 13.45 5.59
N SER A 104 2.92 13.00 4.37
CA SER A 104 2.44 13.84 3.28
C SER A 104 1.04 13.47 2.86
N PHE A 105 0.25 14.50 2.57
CA PHE A 105 -1.08 14.39 2.00
C PHE A 105 -1.11 14.90 0.55
N PHE A 106 0.05 15.18 -0.06
CA PHE A 106 0.12 15.66 -1.42
C PHE A 106 0.14 14.48 -2.40
N PHE A 107 -0.90 14.38 -3.21
CA PHE A 107 -1.04 13.36 -4.25
C PHE A 107 -1.16 13.97 -5.66
N HIS A 108 -1.07 15.30 -5.81
CA HIS A 108 -1.22 16.00 -7.09
C HIS A 108 -2.48 15.57 -7.89
N GLY A 109 -3.59 15.27 -7.19
CA GLY A 109 -4.82 14.75 -7.82
C GLY A 109 -4.76 13.28 -8.27
N ALA A 110 -3.67 12.55 -8.04
CA ALA A 110 -3.55 11.14 -8.45
C ALA A 110 -4.64 10.25 -7.85
N THR A 111 -5.19 10.60 -6.68
CA THR A 111 -6.26 9.85 -6.01
C THR A 111 -7.65 10.08 -6.62
N THR A 112 -7.85 10.98 -7.59
CA THR A 112 -9.18 11.18 -8.22
C THR A 112 -9.39 10.33 -9.45
N ASN A 113 -8.31 9.89 -10.10
CA ASN A 113 -8.36 9.23 -11.40
C ASN A 113 -7.70 7.84 -11.38
N GLN A 114 -7.24 7.37 -10.21
CA GLN A 114 -6.51 6.11 -10.07
C GLN A 114 -6.96 5.40 -8.80
N SER A 115 -6.91 4.06 -8.84
CA SER A 115 -7.11 3.21 -7.67
C SER A 115 -5.84 3.20 -6.84
N VAL A 116 -6.00 3.30 -5.51
CA VAL A 116 -4.86 3.51 -4.61
C VAL A 116 -4.91 2.59 -3.41
N ASN A 117 -3.79 1.96 -3.12
CA ASN A 117 -3.54 1.20 -1.91
C ASN A 117 -2.80 2.06 -0.88
N PHE A 118 -3.49 2.38 0.21
CA PHE A 118 -2.99 3.10 1.39
C PHE A 118 -2.67 2.18 2.56
N ALA A 119 -2.81 0.86 2.41
CA ALA A 119 -2.49 -0.08 3.47
C ALA A 119 -0.99 -0.08 3.76
N VAL A 120 -0.63 -0.06 5.03
CA VAL A 120 0.76 -0.07 5.50
C VAL A 120 0.86 -1.18 6.55
N GLY A 121 1.68 -2.18 6.27
CA GLY A 121 1.99 -3.23 7.23
C GLY A 121 2.79 -2.72 8.44
N GLY A 122 2.79 -3.51 9.51
CA GLY A 122 3.44 -3.15 10.79
C GLY A 122 2.47 -2.73 11.89
N ALA A 123 1.17 -2.67 11.61
CA ALA A 123 0.15 -2.59 12.65
C ALA A 123 0.20 -3.88 13.51
N GLN A 124 0.75 -3.77 14.72
CA GLN A 124 0.76 -4.86 15.69
C GLN A 124 -0.44 -4.70 16.62
N THR A 125 -1.22 -5.77 16.81
CA THR A 125 -2.15 -5.84 17.94
C THR A 125 -1.35 -6.18 19.20
N GLY A 126 -1.25 -5.26 20.15
CA GLY A 126 -0.58 -5.48 21.44
C GLY A 126 -0.04 -4.19 22.06
N VAL A 127 0.13 -4.18 23.39
CA VAL A 127 0.63 -3.01 24.14
C VAL A 127 2.15 -2.82 24.05
N SER A 128 2.88 -3.72 23.39
CA SER A 128 4.35 -3.78 23.48
C SER A 128 5.12 -3.33 22.23
N GLY A 129 4.47 -3.03 21.10
CA GLY A 129 5.07 -2.33 19.94
C GLY A 129 6.53 -2.68 19.59
N LEU A 130 6.87 -3.96 19.54
CA LEU A 130 8.22 -4.43 19.21
C LEU A 130 8.09 -5.53 18.15
N GLY A 131 8.25 -5.11 16.90
CA GLY A 131 8.55 -5.97 15.75
C GLY A 131 10.01 -5.81 15.36
#